data_AF-A0A1F3TCD1-F1
#
_entry.id   AF-A0A1F3TCD1-F1
#
_cell.length_a   1.000
_cell.length_b   1.000
_cell.length_c   1.000
_cell.angle_alpha   90.00
_cell.angle_beta   90.00
_cell.angle_gamma   90.00
#
_symmetry.space_group_name_H-M   'P 1'
#
loop_
_entity.id
_entity.type
_entity.pdbx_description
1 polymer ?
#
loop_
_entity_poly.entity_id
_entity_poly.type
_entity_poly.pdbx_seq_one_letter_code
_entity_poly.pdbx_strand_id
1 'polypeptide(L)'
;MKTNAHEKLKDLVKFVREKSPFYREIYYDIDIEKFELQDLPIVDQEKFWIANSLENNQLLTGEIDNGIVLKSGGTSGNPKFSFFTKTEWEMFTKIFGEGLDQCNLKHGDRVANLFYSGELYASFIFIMKSLEYAKTPVIHFPITGKCPDSSLLEVLQELNINVLAGVPTSFMHLASLVRSKNLKLPVKKILYGGEGLYQDQRAVLEDSFPGVIISSIGYASVDGGHLGFVDKTCLPGEHVCFNQYSIMEILDENTNEPITKTGIVGKLVYTNLERTLMPIIRYPVGDLAQWSSVGEKFLLQGRSEVGARVGPVTVNRDDFLNILKSYSHKNLIMGFQLIIEHDKQKDFLIWRIASDYGNIKLLSRDIKLLYQLFNKEKKMYQESVELGLIGDIQIQICEYEDLVRNRRTGKLRNVIDRRN
;
A
#
# COMPACT_ATOMS: atom_id res chain seq x y z
N MET A 1 -23.86 -19.42 -12.08
CA MET A 1 -24.79 -18.59 -11.30
C MET A 1 -23.93 -17.60 -10.53
N LYS A 2 -24.16 -16.29 -10.65
CA LYS A 2 -23.42 -15.30 -9.85
C LYS A 2 -24.01 -15.33 -8.45
N THR A 3 -23.34 -16.00 -7.51
CA THR A 3 -23.70 -15.95 -6.08
C THR A 3 -23.67 -14.49 -5.64
N ASN A 4 -24.71 -14.06 -4.93
CA ASN A 4 -24.85 -12.68 -4.49
C ASN A 4 -23.74 -12.35 -3.46
N ALA A 5 -23.10 -11.18 -3.55
CA ALA A 5 -22.06 -10.75 -2.60
C ALA A 5 -22.57 -10.79 -1.14
N HIS A 6 -23.87 -10.53 -0.94
CA HIS A 6 -24.54 -10.64 0.35
C HIS A 6 -24.56 -12.07 0.91
N GLU A 7 -24.82 -13.07 0.07
CA GLU A 7 -24.84 -14.48 0.48
C GLU A 7 -23.43 -14.93 0.87
N LYS A 8 -22.43 -14.60 0.04
CA LYS A 8 -21.02 -14.87 0.36
C LYS A 8 -20.59 -14.23 1.68
N LEU A 9 -21.01 -12.99 1.94
CA LEU A 9 -20.71 -12.32 3.21
C LEU A 9 -21.32 -13.07 4.40
N LYS A 10 -22.59 -13.49 4.30
CA LYS A 10 -23.25 -14.27 5.35
C LYS A 10 -22.53 -15.58 5.62
N ASP A 11 -22.18 -16.33 4.58
CA ASP A 11 -21.45 -17.59 4.71
C ASP A 11 -20.06 -17.37 5.34
N LEU A 12 -19.35 -16.33 4.91
CA LEU A 12 -18.05 -15.97 5.46
C LEU A 12 -18.16 -15.59 6.94
N VAL A 13 -19.12 -14.74 7.33
CA VAL A 13 -19.31 -14.34 8.73
C VAL A 13 -19.64 -15.54 9.62
N LYS A 14 -20.50 -16.45 9.16
CA LYS A 14 -20.81 -17.70 9.87
C LYS A 14 -19.55 -18.55 10.05
N PHE A 15 -18.79 -18.75 8.96
CA PHE A 15 -17.55 -19.53 8.97
C PHE A 15 -16.51 -18.95 9.93
N VAL A 16 -16.23 -17.64 9.88
CA VAL A 16 -15.19 -17.04 10.71
C VAL A 16 -15.58 -16.97 12.18
N ARG A 17 -16.87 -16.78 12.51
CA ARG A 17 -17.35 -16.83 13.90
C ARG A 17 -17.14 -18.22 14.51
N GLU A 18 -17.28 -19.28 13.70
CA GLU A 18 -17.00 -20.64 14.13
C GLU A 18 -15.49 -20.89 14.28
N LYS A 19 -14.70 -20.53 13.27
CA LYS A 19 -13.31 -21.00 13.12
C LYS A 19 -12.24 -20.08 13.68
N SER A 20 -12.43 -18.75 13.64
CA SER A 20 -11.43 -17.78 14.09
C SER A 20 -11.76 -17.29 15.50
N PRO A 21 -10.90 -17.54 16.52
CA PRO A 21 -11.11 -17.02 17.86
C PRO A 21 -11.30 -15.49 17.91
N PHE A 22 -10.54 -14.73 17.11
CA PHE A 22 -10.65 -13.28 16.99
C PHE A 22 -12.04 -12.86 16.50
N TYR A 23 -12.53 -13.43 15.38
CA TYR A 23 -13.85 -13.09 14.86
C TYR A 23 -14.99 -13.63 15.73
N ARG A 24 -14.79 -14.74 16.45
CA ARG A 24 -15.75 -15.23 17.43
C ARG A 24 -15.99 -14.22 18.56
N GLU A 25 -14.94 -13.58 19.03
CA GLU A 25 -15.01 -12.56 20.08
C GLU A 25 -15.71 -11.29 19.56
N ILE A 26 -15.26 -10.73 18.44
CA ILE A 26 -15.82 -9.46 17.94
C ILE A 26 -17.24 -9.60 17.36
N TYR A 27 -17.66 -10.82 16.99
CA TYR A 27 -19.03 -11.10 16.54
C TYR A 27 -19.87 -11.82 17.60
N TYR A 28 -19.47 -11.78 18.88
CA TYR A 28 -20.18 -12.48 19.96
C TYR A 28 -21.65 -12.06 20.06
N ASP A 29 -21.93 -10.75 20.04
CA ASP A 29 -23.28 -10.19 20.17
C ASP A 29 -24.04 -10.04 18.84
N ILE A 30 -23.44 -10.47 17.72
CA ILE A 30 -24.05 -10.31 16.38
C ILE A 30 -25.00 -11.48 16.08
N ASP A 31 -26.23 -11.16 15.66
CA ASP A 31 -27.15 -12.14 15.07
C ASP A 31 -26.71 -12.46 13.63
N ILE A 32 -25.98 -13.56 13.47
CA ILE A 32 -25.41 -14.01 12.20
C ILE A 32 -26.44 -14.35 11.12
N GLU A 33 -27.73 -14.47 11.47
CA GLU A 33 -28.79 -14.69 10.48
C GLU A 33 -29.40 -13.37 9.96
N LYS A 34 -29.33 -12.30 10.77
CA LYS A 34 -30.07 -11.04 10.55
C LYS A 34 -29.22 -9.77 10.50
N PHE A 35 -27.90 -9.89 10.53
CA PHE A 35 -27.02 -8.72 10.43
C PHE A 35 -27.06 -8.07 9.05
N GLU A 36 -26.89 -6.76 9.04
CA GLU A 36 -26.46 -5.94 7.91
C GLU A 36 -24.95 -5.65 8.03
N LEU A 37 -24.31 -5.25 6.93
CA LEU A 37 -22.87 -4.98 6.93
C LEU A 37 -22.45 -3.99 8.04
N GLN A 38 -23.26 -2.97 8.29
CA GLN A 38 -22.96 -1.94 9.29
C GLN A 38 -22.97 -2.45 10.73
N ASP A 39 -23.66 -3.57 11.00
CA ASP A 39 -23.68 -4.20 12.32
C ASP A 39 -22.34 -4.87 12.65
N LEU A 40 -21.58 -5.27 11.63
CA LEU A 40 -20.24 -5.84 11.83
C LEU A 40 -19.28 -4.73 12.28
N PRO A 41 -18.54 -4.87 13.38
CA PRO A 41 -17.55 -3.87 13.78
C PRO A 41 -16.44 -3.71 12.73
N ILE A 42 -16.00 -2.47 12.54
CA ILE A 42 -14.77 -2.19 11.78
C ILE A 42 -13.59 -2.81 12.55
N VAL A 43 -12.73 -3.54 11.84
CA VAL A 43 -11.59 -4.20 12.47
C VAL A 43 -10.60 -3.17 13.01
N ASP A 44 -10.24 -3.33 14.28
CA ASP A 44 -9.10 -2.65 14.88
C ASP A 44 -7.81 -3.31 14.38
N GLN A 45 -7.01 -2.58 13.59
CA GLN A 45 -5.77 -3.11 13.01
C GLN A 45 -4.77 -3.54 14.09
N GLU A 46 -4.66 -2.84 15.22
CA GLU A 46 -3.72 -3.18 16.27
C GLU A 46 -4.08 -4.54 16.87
N LYS A 47 -5.35 -4.71 17.26
CA LYS A 47 -5.85 -5.99 17.78
C LYS A 47 -5.74 -7.11 16.76
N PHE A 48 -6.02 -6.83 15.48
CA PHE A 48 -5.90 -7.79 14.39
C PHE A 48 -4.47 -8.31 14.25
N TRP A 49 -3.47 -7.42 14.26
CA TRP A 49 -2.07 -7.81 14.14
C TRP A 49 -1.48 -8.43 15.41
N ILE A 50 -2.03 -8.10 16.59
CA ILE A 50 -1.72 -8.82 17.85
C ILE A 50 -2.26 -10.26 17.79
N ALA A 51 -3.50 -10.45 17.31
CA ALA A 51 -4.11 -11.76 17.16
C ALA A 51 -3.41 -12.62 16.09
N ASN A 52 -2.85 -11.98 15.06
CA ASN A 52 -2.10 -12.64 13.99
C ASN A 52 -0.61 -12.90 14.36
N SER A 53 -0.39 -13.61 15.47
CA SER A 53 0.97 -13.99 15.92
C SER A 53 1.41 -15.33 15.30
N LEU A 54 2.72 -15.62 15.29
CA LEU A 54 3.24 -16.90 14.78
C LEU A 54 3.03 -18.08 15.74
N GLU A 55 3.12 -17.83 17.05
CA GLU A 55 3.09 -18.90 18.07
C GLU A 55 1.67 -19.17 18.59
N ASN A 56 0.84 -18.13 18.70
CA ASN A 56 -0.51 -18.22 19.23
C ASN A 56 -1.48 -17.45 18.33
N ASN A 57 -1.61 -17.91 17.08
CA ASN A 57 -2.46 -17.22 16.12
C ASN A 57 -3.94 -17.40 16.51
N GLN A 58 -4.60 -16.30 16.83
CA GLN A 58 -6.02 -16.23 17.17
C GLN A 58 -6.87 -15.73 16.00
N LEU A 59 -6.23 -15.30 14.90
CA LEU A 59 -6.91 -14.77 13.74
C LEU A 59 -7.24 -15.86 12.71
N LEU A 60 -6.33 -16.78 12.45
CA LEU A 60 -6.50 -17.78 11.40
C LEU A 60 -7.66 -18.73 11.69
N THR A 61 -8.31 -19.20 10.63
CA THR A 61 -9.43 -20.18 10.72
C THR A 61 -8.97 -21.63 10.61
N GLY A 62 -7.67 -21.86 10.42
CA GLY A 62 -7.09 -23.19 10.19
C GLY A 62 -5.56 -23.16 10.18
N GLU A 63 -4.96 -24.32 9.94
CA GLU A 63 -3.51 -24.49 9.88
C GLU A 63 -2.91 -23.91 8.59
N ILE A 64 -1.62 -23.54 8.64
CA ILE A 64 -0.84 -23.11 7.48
C ILE A 64 -0.13 -24.34 6.90
N ASP A 65 -0.87 -25.19 6.18
CA ASP A 65 -0.35 -26.45 5.60
C ASP A 65 -0.04 -26.33 4.10
N ASN A 66 -0.52 -25.29 3.43
CA ASN A 66 -0.31 -25.03 2.01
C ASN A 66 -0.38 -23.54 1.66
N GLY A 67 0.12 -23.18 0.46
CA GLY A 67 -0.03 -21.85 -0.12
C GLY A 67 1.20 -20.96 0.01
N ILE A 68 1.01 -19.70 0.40
CA ILE A 68 2.09 -18.70 0.43
C ILE A 68 1.97 -17.76 1.63
N VAL A 69 3.13 -17.40 2.20
CA VAL A 69 3.27 -16.43 3.28
C VAL A 69 3.98 -15.21 2.77
N LEU A 70 3.38 -14.04 3.00
CA LEU A 70 3.86 -12.75 2.49
C LEU A 70 3.92 -11.72 3.60
N LYS A 71 4.78 -10.72 3.43
CA LYS A 71 4.96 -9.64 4.37
C LYS A 71 4.17 -8.41 3.93
N SER A 72 3.37 -7.84 4.82
CA SER A 72 2.73 -6.55 4.60
C SER A 72 3.69 -5.39 4.89
N GLY A 73 3.42 -4.21 4.33
CA GLY A 73 4.30 -3.05 4.48
C GLY A 73 4.37 -2.54 5.93
N GLY A 74 5.58 -2.38 6.47
CA GLY A 74 5.85 -1.92 7.83
C GLY A 74 6.75 -2.91 8.57
N THR A 75 7.84 -2.40 9.18
CA THR A 75 8.77 -3.23 9.94
C THR A 75 9.40 -2.43 11.07
N SER A 76 8.92 -2.66 12.27
CA SER A 76 9.70 -3.18 13.39
C SER A 76 8.77 -3.50 14.57
N GLY A 77 9.22 -4.39 15.47
CA GLY A 77 8.47 -4.84 16.64
C GLY A 77 7.79 -6.20 16.46
N ASN A 78 6.89 -6.35 15.47
CA ASN A 78 6.23 -7.62 15.15
C ASN A 78 6.00 -7.73 13.62
N PRO A 79 6.63 -8.68 12.90
CA PRO A 79 6.47 -8.79 11.46
C PRO A 79 5.03 -9.18 11.08
N LYS A 80 4.38 -8.31 10.29
CA LYS A 80 2.99 -8.48 9.86
C LYS A 80 2.92 -9.40 8.64
N PHE A 81 2.58 -10.67 8.85
CA PHE A 81 2.46 -11.69 7.79
C PHE A 81 1.03 -11.88 7.31
N SER A 82 0.87 -12.00 5.99
CA SER A 82 -0.37 -12.39 5.33
C SER A 82 -0.25 -13.82 4.85
N PHE A 83 -1.22 -14.64 5.25
CA PHE A 83 -1.27 -16.06 4.94
C PHE A 83 -2.36 -16.33 3.91
N PHE A 84 -2.00 -17.06 2.86
CA PHE A 84 -2.93 -17.49 1.82
C PHE A 84 -2.77 -19.00 1.65
N THR A 85 -3.88 -19.72 1.59
CA THR A 85 -3.89 -21.06 0.98
C THR A 85 -3.54 -20.97 -0.50
N LYS A 86 -3.18 -22.11 -1.10
CA LYS A 86 -2.92 -22.21 -2.54
C LYS A 86 -4.11 -21.69 -3.36
N THR A 87 -5.33 -22.10 -3.00
CA THR A 87 -6.56 -21.71 -3.69
C THR A 87 -6.83 -20.22 -3.56
N GLU A 88 -6.64 -19.63 -2.37
CA GLU A 88 -6.82 -18.18 -2.17
C GLU A 88 -5.79 -17.37 -2.96
N TRP A 89 -4.54 -17.83 -3.01
CA TRP A 89 -3.50 -17.16 -3.81
C TRP A 89 -3.79 -17.23 -5.32
N GLU A 90 -4.24 -18.39 -5.80
CA GLU A 90 -4.71 -18.56 -7.19
C GLU A 90 -5.91 -17.65 -7.48
N MET A 91 -6.90 -17.59 -6.58
CA MET A 91 -8.07 -16.73 -6.75
C MET A 91 -7.68 -15.24 -6.76
N PHE A 92 -6.83 -14.82 -5.83
CA PHE A 92 -6.36 -13.44 -5.76
C PHE A 92 -5.68 -12.99 -7.06
N THR A 93 -4.74 -13.80 -7.55
CA THR A 93 -3.99 -13.49 -8.78
C THR A 93 -4.86 -13.60 -10.03
N LYS A 94 -5.81 -14.55 -10.07
CA LYS A 94 -6.77 -14.68 -11.17
C LYS A 94 -7.70 -13.48 -11.27
N ILE A 95 -8.32 -13.06 -10.17
CA ILE A 95 -9.23 -11.90 -10.14
C ILE A 95 -8.49 -10.63 -10.56
N PHE A 96 -7.26 -10.45 -10.07
CA PHE A 96 -6.46 -9.30 -10.49
C PHE A 96 -6.08 -9.36 -11.98
N GLY A 97 -5.74 -10.55 -12.50
CA GLY A 97 -5.52 -10.79 -13.92
C GLY A 97 -6.71 -10.44 -14.81
N GLU A 98 -7.94 -10.75 -14.37
CA GLU A 98 -9.18 -10.31 -15.06
C GLU A 98 -9.30 -8.77 -15.08
N GLY A 99 -8.83 -8.09 -14.04
CA GLY A 99 -8.72 -6.62 -14.02
C GLY A 99 -7.65 -6.08 -14.98
N LEU A 100 -6.52 -6.79 -15.14
CA LEU A 100 -5.47 -6.43 -16.10
C LEU A 100 -5.96 -6.47 -17.55
N ASP A 101 -6.93 -7.34 -17.87
CA ASP A 101 -7.56 -7.38 -19.20
C ASP A 101 -8.41 -6.14 -19.51
N GLN A 102 -8.86 -5.40 -18.48
CA GLN A 102 -9.55 -4.13 -18.65
C GLN A 102 -8.57 -2.96 -18.81
N CYS A 103 -7.33 -3.16 -18.35
CA CYS A 103 -6.23 -2.24 -18.51
C CYS A 103 -5.68 -2.29 -19.95
N ASN A 104 -5.00 -1.25 -20.41
CA ASN A 104 -4.59 -1.04 -21.82
C ASN A 104 -3.52 -2.02 -22.36
N LEU A 105 -3.45 -3.25 -21.85
CA LEU A 105 -2.68 -4.34 -22.44
C LEU A 105 -3.26 -4.75 -23.80
N LYS A 106 -2.39 -5.17 -24.71
CA LYS A 106 -2.73 -5.62 -26.05
C LYS A 106 -2.03 -6.94 -26.33
N HIS A 107 -2.64 -7.73 -27.22
CA HIS A 107 -2.01 -8.94 -27.72
C HIS A 107 -0.58 -8.67 -28.21
N GLY A 108 0.38 -9.46 -27.73
CA GLY A 108 1.79 -9.35 -28.10
C GLY A 108 2.58 -8.28 -27.34
N ASP A 109 1.97 -7.58 -26.37
CA ASP A 109 2.72 -6.72 -25.45
C ASP A 109 3.80 -7.53 -24.71
N ARG A 110 4.94 -6.88 -24.49
CA ARG A 110 6.15 -7.41 -23.87
C ARG A 110 6.37 -6.66 -22.57
N VAL A 111 5.95 -7.27 -21.48
CA VAL A 111 5.80 -6.66 -20.16
C VAL A 111 7.01 -6.97 -19.29
N ALA A 112 7.85 -5.98 -19.02
CA ALA A 112 8.88 -6.09 -17.99
C ALA A 112 8.27 -5.83 -16.61
N ASN A 113 8.35 -6.84 -15.74
CA ASN A 113 7.99 -6.69 -14.33
C ASN A 113 9.21 -6.22 -13.52
N LEU A 114 9.16 -4.96 -13.12
CA LEU A 114 10.17 -4.24 -12.35
C LEU A 114 9.75 -4.04 -10.88
N PHE A 115 8.69 -4.70 -10.42
CA PHE A 115 8.41 -4.75 -8.98
C PHE A 115 9.53 -5.50 -8.24
N TYR A 116 9.70 -5.19 -6.96
CA TYR A 116 10.76 -5.80 -6.13
C TYR A 116 10.40 -7.23 -5.71
N SER A 117 11.40 -8.11 -5.69
CA SER A 117 11.30 -9.52 -5.32
C SER A 117 12.15 -9.88 -4.10
N GLY A 118 11.76 -10.97 -3.41
CA GLY A 118 12.45 -11.50 -2.23
C GLY A 118 11.89 -11.01 -0.90
N GLU A 119 12.46 -11.49 0.20
CA GLU A 119 12.16 -11.03 1.57
C GLU A 119 10.66 -11.08 1.96
N LEU A 120 9.93 -12.02 1.35
CA LEU A 120 8.49 -12.23 1.48
C LEU A 120 7.62 -11.08 0.92
N TYR A 121 8.19 -10.15 0.14
CA TYR A 121 7.40 -9.13 -0.55
C TYR A 121 6.64 -9.72 -1.75
N ALA A 122 5.37 -9.30 -1.87
CA ALA A 122 4.43 -9.92 -2.79
C ALA A 122 4.46 -9.39 -4.22
N SER A 123 4.80 -8.11 -4.42
CA SER A 123 4.44 -7.38 -5.65
C SER A 123 4.98 -8.04 -6.92
N PHE A 124 6.24 -8.48 -6.93
CA PHE A 124 6.81 -9.15 -8.10
C PHE A 124 6.09 -10.45 -8.46
N ILE A 125 5.98 -11.39 -7.52
CA ILE A 125 5.34 -12.69 -7.76
C ILE A 125 3.84 -12.56 -8.01
N PHE A 126 3.19 -11.60 -7.37
CA PHE A 126 1.78 -11.28 -7.53
C PHE A 126 1.49 -10.84 -8.97
N ILE A 127 2.26 -9.88 -9.48
CA ILE A 127 2.08 -9.35 -10.83
C ILE A 127 2.46 -10.39 -11.88
N MET A 128 3.53 -11.18 -11.67
CA MET A 128 3.87 -12.28 -12.58
C MET A 128 2.70 -13.27 -12.72
N LYS A 129 2.18 -13.77 -11.59
CA LYS A 129 1.09 -14.75 -11.61
C LYS A 129 -0.23 -14.14 -12.11
N SER A 130 -0.48 -12.86 -11.85
CA SER A 130 -1.67 -12.17 -12.38
C SER A 130 -1.61 -11.99 -13.90
N LEU A 131 -0.42 -11.73 -14.46
CA LEU A 131 -0.22 -11.68 -15.91
C LEU A 131 -0.43 -13.06 -16.57
N GLU A 132 -0.10 -14.16 -15.90
CA GLU A 132 -0.39 -15.52 -16.38
C GLU A 132 -1.89 -15.82 -16.48
N TYR A 133 -2.72 -15.21 -15.62
CA TYR A 133 -4.18 -15.35 -15.64
C TYR A 133 -4.90 -14.33 -16.52
N ALA A 134 -4.23 -13.27 -16.97
CA ALA A 134 -4.79 -12.33 -17.92
C ALA A 134 -5.12 -13.07 -19.23
N LYS A 135 -6.32 -12.86 -19.78
CA LYS A 135 -6.76 -13.49 -21.03
C LYS A 135 -6.11 -12.85 -22.25
N THR A 136 -5.70 -11.59 -22.14
CA THR A 136 -4.98 -10.86 -23.17
C THR A 136 -3.59 -11.47 -23.32
N PRO A 137 -3.25 -12.11 -24.47
CA PRO A 137 -1.98 -12.80 -24.59
C PRO A 137 -0.82 -11.81 -24.62
N VAL A 138 0.02 -11.84 -23.60
CA VAL A 138 1.22 -11.01 -23.46
C VAL A 138 2.44 -11.89 -23.20
N ILE A 139 3.63 -11.34 -23.41
CA ILE A 139 4.89 -11.95 -22.99
C ILE A 139 5.38 -11.21 -21.75
N HIS A 140 5.55 -11.90 -20.63
CA HIS A 140 5.99 -11.30 -19.37
C HIS A 140 7.45 -11.65 -19.03
N PHE A 141 8.24 -10.64 -18.66
CA PHE A 141 9.67 -10.74 -18.38
C PHE A 141 9.94 -10.46 -16.89
N PRO A 142 10.39 -11.46 -16.11
CA PRO A 142 10.59 -11.35 -14.67
C PRO A 142 11.94 -10.66 -14.33
N ILE A 143 12.05 -9.34 -14.56
CA ILE A 143 13.33 -8.62 -14.47
C ILE A 143 13.70 -8.17 -13.04
N THR A 144 12.72 -7.83 -12.20
CA THR A 144 12.83 -7.26 -10.85
C THR A 144 13.45 -5.85 -10.79
N GLY A 145 12.96 -5.03 -9.85
CA GLY A 145 13.47 -3.68 -9.60
C GLY A 145 14.89 -3.62 -9.04
N LYS A 146 15.49 -4.76 -8.66
CA LYS A 146 16.89 -4.89 -8.22
C LYS A 146 17.86 -5.19 -9.38
N CYS A 147 17.38 -5.27 -10.62
CA CYS A 147 18.22 -5.56 -11.78
C CYS A 147 19.28 -4.45 -11.99
N PRO A 148 20.57 -4.79 -12.19
CA PRO A 148 21.59 -3.79 -12.48
C PRO A 148 21.29 -2.98 -13.74
N ASP A 149 21.55 -1.67 -13.70
CA ASP A 149 21.18 -0.72 -14.74
C ASP A 149 21.65 -1.14 -16.15
N SER A 150 22.89 -1.63 -16.30
CA SER A 150 23.42 -2.06 -17.59
C SER A 150 22.63 -3.21 -18.19
N SER A 151 22.35 -4.23 -17.37
CA SER A 151 21.59 -5.41 -17.80
C SER A 151 20.13 -5.08 -18.04
N LEU A 152 19.54 -4.20 -17.23
CA LEU A 152 18.18 -3.71 -17.44
C LEU A 152 18.05 -3.05 -18.82
N LEU A 153 18.93 -2.09 -19.13
CA LEU A 153 18.89 -1.36 -20.40
C LEU A 153 19.09 -2.28 -21.61
N GLU A 154 20.05 -3.22 -21.53
CA GLU A 154 20.32 -4.23 -22.56
C GLU A 154 19.08 -5.09 -22.82
N VAL A 155 18.49 -5.66 -21.76
CA VAL A 155 17.29 -6.50 -21.86
C VAL A 155 16.10 -5.72 -22.43
N LEU A 156 15.87 -4.49 -21.99
CA LEU A 156 14.76 -3.66 -22.50
C LEU A 156 14.90 -3.42 -24.01
N GLN A 157 16.13 -3.24 -24.50
CA GLN A 157 16.40 -2.96 -25.90
C GLN A 157 16.41 -4.22 -26.77
N GLU A 158 17.20 -5.24 -26.41
CA GLU A 158 17.34 -6.47 -27.18
C GLU A 158 16.05 -7.27 -27.26
N LEU A 159 15.30 -7.32 -26.16
CA LEU A 159 14.02 -8.00 -26.11
C LEU A 159 12.87 -7.09 -26.54
N ASN A 160 13.11 -5.88 -27.03
CA ASN A 160 12.09 -4.96 -27.54
C ASN A 160 10.90 -4.77 -26.56
N ILE A 161 11.20 -4.50 -25.30
CA ILE A 161 10.20 -4.38 -24.24
C ILE A 161 9.41 -3.08 -24.41
N ASN A 162 8.09 -3.20 -24.60
CA ASN A 162 7.21 -2.06 -24.83
C ASN A 162 6.32 -1.69 -23.64
N VAL A 163 6.24 -2.53 -22.60
CA VAL A 163 5.46 -2.26 -21.38
C VAL A 163 6.34 -2.41 -20.15
N LEU A 164 6.34 -1.41 -19.27
CA LEU A 164 6.97 -1.48 -17.95
C LEU A 164 5.89 -1.59 -16.87
N ALA A 165 6.02 -2.55 -15.95
CA ALA A 165 5.16 -2.70 -14.78
C ALA A 165 6.02 -2.59 -13.51
N GLY A 166 5.67 -1.72 -12.57
CA GLY A 166 6.57 -1.41 -11.44
C GLY A 166 6.09 -0.26 -10.58
N VAL A 167 7.00 0.29 -9.77
CA VAL A 167 6.73 1.44 -8.92
C VAL A 167 7.21 2.75 -9.58
N PRO A 168 6.49 3.88 -9.42
CA PRO A 168 6.89 5.20 -9.90
C PRO A 168 8.36 5.55 -9.64
N THR A 169 8.85 5.28 -8.43
CA THR A 169 10.25 5.53 -8.05
C THR A 169 11.27 4.85 -8.99
N SER A 170 11.04 3.59 -9.36
CA SER A 170 11.93 2.87 -10.29
C SER A 170 11.87 3.44 -11.71
N PHE A 171 10.71 3.95 -12.14
CA PHE A 171 10.59 4.58 -13.46
C PHE A 171 11.30 5.92 -13.53
N MET A 172 11.31 6.69 -12.43
CA MET A 172 12.08 7.94 -12.33
C MET A 172 13.59 7.69 -12.43
N HIS A 173 14.08 6.64 -11.78
CA HIS A 173 15.48 6.19 -11.94
C HIS A 173 15.78 5.83 -13.40
N LEU A 174 14.94 5.01 -14.03
CA LEU A 174 15.11 4.64 -15.44
C LEU A 174 15.07 5.85 -16.38
N ALA A 175 14.17 6.81 -16.15
CA ALA A 175 14.10 8.05 -16.92
C ALA A 175 15.40 8.86 -16.81
N SER A 176 16.00 8.94 -15.61
CA SER A 176 17.32 9.56 -15.40
C SER A 176 18.43 8.85 -16.21
N LEU A 177 18.44 7.52 -16.22
CA LEU A 177 19.39 6.73 -17.02
C LEU A 177 19.21 6.95 -18.52
N VAL A 178 17.98 6.95 -19.01
CA VAL A 178 17.66 7.16 -20.43
C VAL A 178 18.11 8.54 -20.89
N ARG A 179 17.84 9.58 -20.10
CA ARG A 179 18.25 10.96 -20.40
C ARG A 179 19.76 11.15 -20.35
N SER A 180 20.41 10.70 -19.27
CA SER A 180 21.86 10.86 -19.08
C SER A 180 22.68 10.16 -20.16
N LYS A 181 22.18 9.03 -20.68
CA LYS A 181 22.82 8.27 -21.76
C LYS A 181 22.28 8.57 -23.16
N ASN A 182 21.31 9.49 -23.29
CA ASN A 182 20.61 9.83 -24.52
C ASN A 182 20.09 8.59 -25.29
N LEU A 183 19.51 7.63 -24.55
CA LEU A 183 19.02 6.37 -25.09
C LEU A 183 17.59 6.51 -25.61
N LYS A 184 17.21 5.62 -26.53
CA LYS A 184 15.81 5.46 -26.97
C LYS A 184 15.38 4.03 -26.71
N LEU A 185 14.47 3.86 -25.75
CA LEU A 185 13.88 2.55 -25.44
C LEU A 185 12.52 2.37 -26.15
N PRO A 186 12.12 1.13 -26.48
CA PRO A 186 10.88 0.85 -27.19
C PRO A 186 9.60 0.97 -26.34
N VAL A 187 9.71 1.50 -25.12
CA VAL A 187 8.63 1.64 -24.15
C VAL A 187 7.48 2.48 -24.71
N LYS A 188 6.27 1.91 -24.65
CA LYS A 188 5.00 2.52 -25.06
C LYS A 188 3.97 2.60 -23.94
N LYS A 189 4.11 1.80 -22.89
CA LYS A 189 3.21 1.82 -21.73
C LYS A 189 3.98 1.69 -20.41
N ILE A 190 3.52 2.42 -19.41
CA ILE A 190 3.98 2.31 -18.02
C ILE A 190 2.77 2.02 -17.15
N LEU A 191 2.82 0.90 -16.43
CA LEU A 191 1.80 0.42 -15.51
C LEU A 191 2.35 0.51 -14.07
N TYR A 192 1.88 1.50 -13.32
CA TYR A 192 2.41 1.78 -11.98
C TYR A 192 1.53 1.24 -10.85
N GLY A 193 2.14 0.83 -9.75
CA GLY A 193 1.42 0.42 -8.54
C GLY A 193 2.29 0.58 -7.30
N GLY A 194 1.69 0.38 -6.12
CA GLY A 194 2.39 0.45 -4.83
C GLY A 194 2.75 1.85 -4.32
N GLU A 195 2.75 2.86 -5.19
CA GLU A 195 2.96 4.28 -4.87
C GLU A 195 2.01 5.15 -5.71
N GLY A 196 1.77 6.39 -5.28
CA GLY A 196 1.13 7.41 -6.10
C GLY A 196 2.06 7.89 -7.20
N LEU A 197 1.50 8.33 -8.33
CA LEU A 197 2.25 8.96 -9.42
C LEU A 197 1.83 10.42 -9.53
N TYR A 198 2.77 11.34 -9.32
CA TYR A 198 2.53 12.78 -9.33
C TYR A 198 2.68 13.39 -10.73
N GLN A 199 2.17 14.62 -10.89
CA GLN A 199 2.12 15.29 -12.20
C GLN A 199 3.51 15.60 -12.76
N ASP A 200 4.46 15.97 -11.91
CA ASP A 200 5.85 16.24 -12.28
C ASP A 200 6.58 14.96 -12.71
N GLN A 201 6.40 13.87 -11.98
CA GLN A 201 6.89 12.54 -12.34
C GLN A 201 6.32 12.08 -13.68
N ARG A 202 5.00 12.25 -13.87
CA ARG A 202 4.33 11.97 -15.16
C ARG A 202 4.97 12.75 -16.31
N ALA A 203 5.18 14.06 -16.14
CA ALA A 203 5.80 14.90 -17.17
C ALA A 203 7.22 14.41 -17.53
N VAL A 204 8.00 13.97 -16.53
CA VAL A 204 9.33 13.40 -16.76
C VAL A 204 9.28 12.09 -17.55
N LEU A 205 8.31 11.22 -17.24
CA LEU A 205 8.13 9.97 -17.97
C LEU A 205 7.66 10.21 -19.41
N GLU A 206 6.76 11.15 -19.63
CA GLU A 206 6.26 11.51 -20.97
C GLU A 206 7.36 12.11 -21.86
N ASP A 207 8.27 12.90 -21.28
CA ASP A 207 9.45 13.43 -21.99
C ASP A 207 10.49 12.33 -22.26
N SER A 208 10.76 11.46 -21.28
CA SER A 208 11.73 10.36 -21.42
C SER A 208 11.24 9.27 -22.39
N PHE A 209 9.93 9.10 -22.52
CA PHE A 209 9.29 8.10 -23.37
C PHE A 209 8.18 8.73 -24.21
N PRO A 210 8.52 9.39 -25.33
CA PRO A 210 7.53 10.11 -26.13
C PRO A 210 6.36 9.23 -26.59
N GLY A 211 5.13 9.67 -26.27
CA GLY A 211 3.89 8.97 -26.60
C GLY A 211 3.56 7.79 -25.69
N VAL A 212 4.19 7.69 -24.52
CA VAL A 212 3.89 6.66 -23.53
C VAL A 212 2.49 6.81 -22.94
N ILE A 213 1.79 5.69 -22.78
CA ILE A 213 0.54 5.62 -22.02
C ILE A 213 0.90 5.26 -20.57
N ILE A 214 0.53 6.11 -19.61
CA ILE A 214 0.81 5.88 -18.20
C ILE A 214 -0.50 5.67 -17.43
N SER A 215 -0.66 4.49 -16.84
CA SER A 215 -1.84 4.06 -16.10
C SER A 215 -1.44 3.35 -14.82
N SER A 216 -2.32 3.34 -13.81
CA SER A 216 -2.15 2.39 -12.71
C SER A 216 -2.32 0.96 -13.25
N ILE A 217 -1.54 0.02 -12.70
CA ILE A 217 -1.71 -1.41 -12.95
C ILE A 217 -2.93 -1.98 -12.22
N GLY A 218 -3.48 -1.22 -11.26
CA GLY A 218 -4.50 -1.65 -10.31
C GLY A 218 -4.08 -1.34 -8.88
N TYR A 219 -5.00 -1.53 -7.95
CA TYR A 219 -4.81 -1.30 -6.53
C TYR A 219 -5.06 -2.58 -5.74
N ALA A 220 -4.06 -2.97 -4.96
CA ALA A 220 -4.03 -4.20 -4.19
C ALA A 220 -3.20 -4.00 -2.93
N SER A 221 -3.51 -4.76 -1.89
CA SER A 221 -2.70 -4.83 -0.67
C SER A 221 -2.48 -6.30 -0.29
N VAL A 222 -1.35 -6.59 0.36
CA VAL A 222 -0.95 -7.97 0.68
C VAL A 222 -1.87 -8.60 1.73
N ASP A 223 -2.34 -7.77 2.66
CA ASP A 223 -3.34 -8.11 3.67
C ASP A 223 -4.75 -8.16 3.07
N GLY A 224 -5.18 -7.10 2.37
CA GLY A 224 -6.55 -6.97 1.86
C GLY A 224 -6.87 -7.84 0.65
N GLY A 225 -5.96 -7.93 -0.33
CA GLY A 225 -6.17 -8.63 -1.60
C GLY A 225 -6.30 -7.67 -2.78
N HIS A 226 -7.32 -7.86 -3.64
CA HIS A 226 -7.55 -7.12 -4.88
C HIS A 226 -8.57 -5.99 -4.67
N LEU A 227 -8.15 -4.74 -4.51
CA LEU A 227 -9.03 -3.66 -4.06
C LEU A 227 -9.69 -2.92 -5.22
N GLY A 228 -8.97 -2.73 -6.33
CA GLY A 228 -9.56 -2.18 -7.54
C GLY A 228 -8.71 -2.36 -8.79
N PHE A 229 -9.35 -2.32 -9.95
CA PHE A 229 -8.69 -2.37 -11.26
C PHE A 229 -8.91 -1.07 -12.03
N VAL A 230 -8.25 -0.94 -13.17
CA VAL A 230 -8.43 0.21 -14.06
C VAL A 230 -9.07 -0.28 -15.36
N ASP A 231 -10.12 0.41 -15.80
CA ASP A 231 -10.71 0.23 -17.12
C ASP A 231 -10.58 1.50 -17.97
N LYS A 232 -11.11 1.46 -19.20
CA LYS A 232 -11.05 2.59 -20.15
C LYS A 232 -11.86 3.83 -19.71
N THR A 233 -12.72 3.70 -18.71
CA THR A 233 -13.56 4.78 -18.17
C THR A 233 -12.93 5.47 -16.97
N CYS A 234 -11.86 4.91 -16.41
CA CYS A 234 -11.15 5.51 -15.29
C CYS A 234 -10.37 6.76 -15.72
N LEU A 235 -10.50 7.82 -14.93
CA LEU A 235 -9.56 8.93 -14.95
C LEU A 235 -8.24 8.54 -14.25
N PRO A 236 -7.15 9.30 -14.44
CA PRO A 236 -5.90 9.05 -13.71
C PRO A 236 -6.12 8.98 -12.19
N GLY A 237 -5.67 7.88 -11.58
CA GLY A 237 -5.82 7.63 -10.14
C GLY A 237 -7.13 6.97 -9.72
N GLU A 238 -8.11 6.83 -10.62
CA GLU A 238 -9.36 6.13 -10.34
C GLU A 238 -9.22 4.61 -10.51
N HIS A 239 -9.97 3.88 -9.71
CA HIS A 239 -10.08 2.44 -9.75
C HIS A 239 -11.54 2.00 -9.67
N VAL A 240 -11.86 0.91 -10.35
CA VAL A 240 -13.15 0.21 -10.29
C VAL A 240 -13.08 -0.89 -9.22
N CYS A 241 -14.12 -1.03 -8.41
CA CYS A 241 -14.22 -2.05 -7.38
C CYS A 241 -14.48 -3.44 -7.97
N PHE A 242 -13.95 -4.48 -7.31
CA PHE A 242 -14.23 -5.88 -7.66
C PHE A 242 -15.51 -6.39 -6.98
N ASN A 243 -16.66 -5.75 -7.23
CA ASN A 243 -17.93 -5.94 -6.50
C ASN A 243 -18.50 -7.38 -6.44
N GLN A 244 -17.99 -8.31 -7.25
CA GLN A 244 -18.36 -9.74 -7.20
C GLN A 244 -17.57 -10.55 -6.16
N TYR A 245 -16.43 -10.01 -5.72
CA TYR A 245 -15.44 -10.67 -4.86
C TYR A 245 -15.14 -9.85 -3.59
N SER A 246 -15.62 -8.62 -3.52
CA SER A 246 -15.38 -7.74 -2.40
C SER A 246 -16.49 -6.73 -2.17
N ILE A 247 -16.47 -6.16 -0.96
CA ILE A 247 -17.31 -5.04 -0.58
C ILE A 247 -16.39 -3.90 -0.17
N MET A 248 -16.54 -2.76 -0.84
CA MET A 248 -15.77 -1.55 -0.60
C MET A 248 -16.64 -0.50 0.09
N GLU A 249 -16.15 0.05 1.19
CA GLU A 249 -16.77 1.16 1.92
C GLU A 249 -15.80 2.34 1.98
N ILE A 250 -16.34 3.56 1.87
CA ILE A 250 -15.61 4.78 2.24
C ILE A 250 -16.37 5.38 3.41
N LEU A 251 -15.71 5.51 4.55
CA LEU A 251 -16.33 5.96 5.80
C LEU A 251 -15.81 7.35 6.19
N ASP A 252 -16.66 8.18 6.77
CA ASP A 252 -16.21 9.43 7.37
C ASP A 252 -15.25 9.12 8.54
N GLU A 253 -14.11 9.81 8.57
CA GLU A 253 -13.02 9.50 9.50
C GLU A 253 -13.39 9.68 10.99
N ASN A 254 -14.47 10.39 11.29
CA ASN A 254 -14.80 10.80 12.66
C ASN A 254 -16.06 10.10 13.16
N THR A 255 -17.04 9.92 12.28
CA THR A 255 -18.31 9.28 12.60
C THR A 255 -18.32 7.79 12.27
N ASN A 256 -17.40 7.33 11.40
CA ASN A 256 -17.40 5.99 10.80
C ASN A 256 -18.65 5.67 9.97
N GLU A 257 -19.48 6.66 9.67
CA GLU A 257 -20.66 6.50 8.82
C GLU A 257 -20.27 6.35 7.34
N PRO A 258 -20.96 5.50 6.58
CA PRO A 258 -20.73 5.36 5.15
C PRO A 258 -20.96 6.66 4.38
N ILE A 259 -19.99 7.05 3.57
CA ILE A 259 -20.09 8.15 2.63
C ILE A 259 -20.82 7.64 1.38
N THR A 260 -21.99 8.21 1.12
CA THR A 260 -22.90 7.85 0.02
C THR A 260 -22.93 8.87 -1.12
N LYS A 261 -21.97 9.81 -1.13
CA LYS A 261 -21.86 10.85 -2.16
C LYS A 261 -20.47 10.86 -2.77
N THR A 262 -20.40 11.28 -4.02
CA THR A 262 -19.13 11.47 -4.72
C THR A 262 -18.37 12.68 -4.21
N GLY A 263 -17.04 12.67 -4.32
CA GLY A 263 -16.18 13.82 -4.00
C GLY A 263 -15.99 14.10 -2.50
N ILE A 264 -16.48 13.23 -1.62
CA ILE A 264 -16.24 13.33 -0.17
C ILE A 264 -15.15 12.33 0.20
N VAL A 265 -14.06 12.84 0.76
CA VAL A 265 -12.92 12.04 1.22
C VAL A 265 -13.26 11.34 2.53
N GLY A 266 -12.88 10.07 2.63
CA GLY A 266 -12.98 9.28 3.85
C GLY A 266 -11.98 8.14 3.87
N LYS A 267 -12.01 7.35 4.94
CA LYS A 267 -11.17 6.16 5.11
C LYS A 267 -11.71 5.00 4.29
N LEU A 268 -10.83 4.33 3.55
CA LEU A 268 -11.19 3.16 2.77
C LEU A 268 -11.22 1.91 3.67
N VAL A 269 -12.35 1.21 3.65
CA VAL A 269 -12.62 -0.01 4.42
C VAL A 269 -13.02 -1.11 3.46
N TYR A 270 -12.47 -2.31 3.66
CA TYR A 270 -12.51 -3.38 2.68
C TYR A 270 -12.93 -4.71 3.30
N THR A 271 -13.80 -5.42 2.60
CA THR A 271 -14.15 -6.82 2.90
C THR A 271 -13.81 -7.68 1.70
N ASN A 272 -12.96 -8.69 1.89
CA ASN A 272 -12.63 -9.68 0.88
C ASN A 272 -13.50 -10.92 1.08
N LEU A 273 -14.33 -11.26 0.09
CA LEU A 273 -15.27 -12.39 0.19
C LEU A 273 -14.62 -13.74 -0.13
N GLU A 274 -13.37 -13.74 -0.62
CA GLU A 274 -12.67 -14.95 -1.06
C GLU A 274 -11.60 -15.40 -0.06
N ARG A 275 -11.28 -14.58 0.96
CA ARG A 275 -10.29 -14.92 2.00
C ARG A 275 -10.93 -15.56 3.21
N THR A 276 -10.57 -16.81 3.45
CA THR A 276 -11.06 -17.66 4.53
C THR A 276 -9.98 -17.98 5.57
N LEU A 277 -8.75 -18.32 5.18
CA LEU A 277 -7.67 -18.69 6.11
C LEU A 277 -7.31 -17.54 7.06
N MET A 278 -7.11 -16.36 6.47
CA MET A 278 -6.89 -15.10 7.17
C MET A 278 -7.97 -14.10 6.71
N PRO A 279 -9.14 -14.08 7.38
CA PRO A 279 -10.29 -13.34 6.88
C PRO A 279 -10.09 -11.82 7.00
N ILE A 280 -10.60 -11.10 5.99
CA ILE A 280 -10.57 -9.64 5.91
C ILE A 280 -12.00 -9.14 5.77
N ILE A 281 -12.59 -8.69 6.89
CA ILE A 281 -13.99 -8.24 6.94
C ILE A 281 -14.02 -6.87 7.60
N ARG A 282 -14.61 -5.88 6.92
CA ARG A 282 -14.60 -4.45 7.31
C ARG A 282 -13.24 -3.97 7.84
N TYR A 283 -12.19 -4.33 7.10
CA TYR A 283 -10.81 -4.03 7.46
C TYR A 283 -10.42 -2.64 6.93
N PRO A 284 -9.94 -1.72 7.79
CA PRO A 284 -9.35 -0.47 7.33
C PRO A 284 -8.09 -0.78 6.52
N VAL A 285 -7.98 -0.29 5.30
CA VAL A 285 -6.80 -0.61 4.46
C VAL A 285 -5.64 0.35 4.68
N GLY A 286 -5.89 1.45 5.38
CA GLY A 286 -4.91 2.48 5.71
C GLY A 286 -4.83 3.64 4.72
N ASP A 287 -5.67 3.64 3.67
CA ASP A 287 -5.68 4.68 2.63
C ASP A 287 -6.97 5.54 2.71
N LEU A 288 -6.88 6.78 2.24
CA LEU A 288 -8.00 7.68 2.04
C LEU A 288 -8.47 7.59 0.60
N ALA A 289 -9.78 7.71 0.39
CA ALA A 289 -10.37 7.72 -0.94
C ALA A 289 -11.65 8.56 -0.96
N GLN A 290 -12.13 8.85 -2.17
CA GLN A 290 -13.46 9.38 -2.40
C GLN A 290 -14.16 8.60 -3.51
N TRP A 291 -15.48 8.56 -3.48
CA TRP A 291 -16.23 7.99 -4.59
C TRP A 291 -16.20 8.91 -5.80
N SER A 292 -15.90 8.34 -6.96
CA SER A 292 -16.19 8.94 -8.27
C SER A 292 -17.51 8.41 -8.85
N SER A 293 -17.84 7.17 -8.48
CA SER A 293 -19.17 6.57 -8.64
C SER A 293 -19.43 5.71 -7.41
N VAL A 294 -20.44 6.05 -6.61
CA VAL A 294 -20.67 5.44 -5.30
C VAL A 294 -20.82 3.92 -5.43
N GLY A 295 -19.98 3.17 -4.70
CA GLY A 295 -19.97 1.71 -4.70
C GLY A 295 -19.29 1.06 -5.90
N GLU A 296 -18.91 1.81 -6.93
CA GLU A 296 -18.38 1.26 -8.19
C GLU A 296 -16.97 1.75 -8.51
N LYS A 297 -16.69 3.05 -8.34
CA LYS A 297 -15.40 3.66 -8.67
C LYS A 297 -14.94 4.64 -7.61
N PHE A 298 -13.68 4.55 -7.22
CA PHE A 298 -13.08 5.42 -6.22
C PHE A 298 -11.77 6.03 -6.72
N LEU A 299 -11.42 7.18 -6.16
CA LEU A 299 -10.17 7.88 -6.38
C LEU A 299 -9.37 7.88 -5.08
N LEU A 300 -8.14 7.38 -5.10
CA LEU A 300 -7.23 7.42 -3.96
C LEU A 300 -6.83 8.86 -3.61
N GLN A 301 -6.74 9.17 -2.32
CA GLN A 301 -6.44 10.49 -1.76
C GLN A 301 -5.23 10.46 -0.81
N GLY A 302 -4.38 9.43 -0.95
CA GLY A 302 -3.21 9.23 -0.11
C GLY A 302 -3.49 8.32 1.09
N ARG A 303 -2.69 8.46 2.14
CA ARG A 303 -2.76 7.62 3.34
C ARG A 303 -3.62 8.24 4.45
N SER A 304 -4.27 7.40 5.23
CA SER A 304 -4.84 7.77 6.52
C SER A 304 -3.75 7.97 7.59
N GLU A 305 -4.12 8.40 8.80
CA GLU A 305 -3.17 8.74 9.88
C GLU A 305 -2.30 7.57 10.42
N VAL A 306 -2.46 6.35 9.88
CA VAL A 306 -1.85 5.12 10.42
C VAL A 306 -0.46 4.84 9.83
N GLY A 307 -0.16 5.31 8.62
CA GLY A 307 1.14 5.05 7.98
C GLY A 307 1.41 5.91 6.75
N ALA A 308 2.68 5.95 6.35
CA ALA A 308 3.22 6.75 5.27
C ALA A 308 3.97 5.86 4.26
N ARG A 309 4.02 6.30 3.00
CA ARG A 309 4.81 5.70 1.92
C ARG A 309 5.79 6.75 1.43
N VAL A 310 7.08 6.45 1.45
CA VAL A 310 8.17 7.31 0.95
C VAL A 310 8.87 6.53 -0.15
N GLY A 311 8.46 6.77 -1.40
CA GLY A 311 8.79 5.87 -2.52
C GLY A 311 8.46 4.40 -2.18
N PRO A 312 9.41 3.45 -2.33
CA PRO A 312 9.13 2.03 -2.14
C PRO A 312 8.99 1.64 -0.67
N VAL A 313 9.33 2.54 0.27
CA VAL A 313 9.42 2.24 1.69
C VAL A 313 8.12 2.58 2.40
N THR A 314 7.62 1.63 3.20
CA THR A 314 6.52 1.88 4.13
C THR A 314 7.09 2.26 5.50
N VAL A 315 6.64 3.40 6.01
CA VAL A 315 6.95 3.91 7.34
C VAL A 315 5.65 4.05 8.12
N ASN A 316 5.56 3.44 9.29
CA ASN A 316 4.38 3.56 10.15
C ASN A 316 4.78 4.21 11.48
N ARG A 317 3.79 4.69 12.24
CA ARG A 317 4.03 5.34 13.53
C ARG A 317 4.73 4.42 14.54
N ASP A 318 4.39 3.14 14.54
CA ASP A 318 4.92 2.15 15.49
C ASP A 318 6.43 1.92 15.33
N ASP A 319 6.93 2.01 14.10
CA ASP A 319 8.35 1.94 13.79
C ASP A 319 9.11 3.03 14.58
N PHE A 320 8.58 4.25 14.58
CA PHE A 320 9.18 5.39 15.30
C PHE A 320 9.01 5.25 16.81
N LEU A 321 7.88 4.71 17.28
CA LEU A 321 7.75 4.36 18.70
C LEU A 321 8.81 3.35 19.14
N ASN A 322 9.13 2.35 18.30
CA ASN A 322 10.18 1.38 18.59
C ASN A 322 11.58 1.99 18.58
N ILE A 323 11.89 2.87 17.62
CA ILE A 323 13.13 3.66 17.60
C ILE A 323 13.26 4.42 18.92
N LEU A 324 12.19 5.11 19.35
CA LEU A 324 12.18 5.90 20.58
C LEU A 324 12.28 5.07 21.86
N LYS A 325 11.87 3.78 21.88
CA LYS A 325 12.07 2.92 23.05
C LYS A 325 13.54 2.81 23.46
N SER A 326 14.43 2.81 22.47
CA SER A 326 15.88 2.71 22.62
C SER A 326 16.59 4.07 22.77
N TYR A 327 15.84 5.18 22.69
CA TYR A 327 16.38 6.53 22.80
C TYR A 327 16.47 6.96 24.28
N SER A 328 17.66 7.40 24.71
CA SER A 328 17.95 7.72 26.12
C SER A 328 17.10 8.86 26.67
N HIS A 329 16.76 9.85 25.85
CA HIS A 329 15.97 11.02 26.25
C HIS A 329 14.49 10.91 25.84
N LYS A 330 13.96 9.69 25.64
CA LYS A 330 12.55 9.47 25.24
C LYS A 330 11.52 10.13 26.16
N ASN A 331 11.83 10.29 27.44
CA ASN A 331 10.94 10.92 28.42
C ASN A 331 10.77 12.43 28.19
N LEU A 332 11.62 13.06 27.39
CA LEU A 332 11.52 14.47 27.01
C LEU A 332 10.60 14.69 25.80
N ILE A 333 10.23 13.61 25.09
CA ILE A 333 9.40 13.70 23.89
C ILE A 333 7.93 13.75 24.30
N MET A 334 7.25 14.82 23.94
CA MET A 334 5.82 15.02 24.20
C MET A 334 4.93 14.49 23.08
N GLY A 335 5.48 14.35 21.87
CA GLY A 335 4.79 13.82 20.70
C GLY A 335 5.70 13.86 19.47
N PHE A 336 5.25 13.25 18.38
CA PHE A 336 5.93 13.38 17.09
C PHE A 336 4.92 13.26 15.93
N GLN A 337 5.36 13.70 14.76
CA GLN A 337 4.63 13.59 13.50
C GLN A 337 5.56 13.07 12.41
N LEU A 338 4.98 12.28 11.51
CA LEU A 338 5.60 11.86 10.27
C LEU A 338 5.01 12.70 9.15
N ILE A 339 5.81 13.59 8.56
CA ILE A 339 5.37 14.47 7.49
C ILE A 339 6.04 14.01 6.21
N ILE A 340 5.25 13.66 5.21
CA ILE A 340 5.73 13.24 3.90
C ILE A 340 5.69 14.44 3.00
N GLU A 341 6.82 14.77 2.39
CA GLU A 341 6.93 15.86 1.43
C GLU A 341 7.56 15.33 0.13
N HIS A 342 7.29 16.03 -0.97
CA HIS A 342 7.82 15.75 -2.29
C HIS A 342 8.61 16.96 -2.76
N ASP A 343 9.89 16.78 -3.06
CA ASP A 343 10.72 17.82 -3.67
C ASP A 343 11.56 17.20 -4.79
N LYS A 344 11.64 17.90 -5.92
CA LYS A 344 12.47 17.53 -7.08
C LYS A 344 12.36 16.05 -7.46
N GLN A 345 11.13 15.56 -7.68
CA GLN A 345 10.80 14.19 -8.11
C GLN A 345 11.02 13.10 -7.05
N LYS A 346 11.38 13.46 -5.81
CA LYS A 346 11.65 12.50 -4.73
C LYS A 346 10.75 12.76 -3.53
N ASP A 347 10.16 11.67 -3.04
CA ASP A 347 9.54 11.65 -1.73
C ASP A 347 10.63 11.65 -0.65
N PHE A 348 10.40 12.35 0.46
CA PHE A 348 11.22 12.26 1.66
C PHE A 348 10.37 12.36 2.92
N LEU A 349 10.93 11.91 4.03
CA LEU A 349 10.28 11.94 5.32
C LEU A 349 10.85 13.04 6.20
N ILE A 350 9.96 13.82 6.82
CA ILE A 350 10.29 14.65 7.97
C ILE A 350 9.77 13.96 9.22
N TRP A 351 10.69 13.58 10.11
CA TRP A 351 10.35 13.14 11.44
C TRP A 351 10.42 14.33 12.39
N ARG A 352 9.24 14.88 12.70
CA ARG A 352 9.09 16.04 13.57
C ARG A 352 8.82 15.58 15.00
N ILE A 353 9.73 15.89 15.92
CA ILE A 353 9.67 15.48 17.33
C ILE A 353 9.41 16.72 18.18
N ALA A 354 8.40 16.66 19.02
CA ALA A 354 8.03 17.74 19.91
C ALA A 354 8.53 17.51 21.34
N SER A 355 8.93 18.61 21.97
CA SER A 355 9.32 18.68 23.37
C SER A 355 8.97 20.04 23.94
N ASP A 356 9.07 20.20 25.26
CA ASP A 356 8.91 21.48 25.92
C ASP A 356 10.09 22.41 25.60
N TYR A 357 9.83 23.72 25.65
CA TYR A 357 10.78 24.77 25.28
C TYR A 357 12.16 24.61 25.94
N GLY A 358 12.20 24.14 27.18
CA GLY A 358 13.44 23.92 27.94
C GLY A 358 14.33 22.81 27.37
N ASN A 359 13.75 21.82 26.70
CA ASN A 359 14.43 20.60 26.25
C ASN A 359 14.73 20.57 24.74
N ILE A 360 14.17 21.50 23.94
CA ILE A 360 14.43 21.58 22.49
C ILE A 360 15.93 21.63 22.17
N LYS A 361 16.70 22.47 22.87
CA LYS A 361 18.15 22.58 22.64
C LYS A 361 18.89 21.28 22.91
N LEU A 362 18.43 20.50 23.89
CA LEU A 362 19.03 19.20 24.21
C LEU A 362 18.71 18.18 23.11
N LEU A 363 17.44 18.04 22.73
CA LEU A 363 17.04 17.11 21.67
C LEU A 363 17.63 17.48 20.30
N SER A 364 17.81 18.76 20.01
CA SER A 364 18.47 19.21 18.77
C SER A 364 19.92 18.76 18.67
N ARG A 365 20.61 18.53 19.80
CA ARG A 365 21.97 17.95 19.81
C ARG A 365 21.95 16.45 19.49
N ASP A 366 20.83 15.79 19.72
CA ASP A 366 20.65 14.36 19.52
C ASP A 366 20.12 14.00 18.12
N ILE A 367 19.88 14.98 17.23
CA ILE A 367 19.44 14.72 15.85
C ILE A 367 20.32 13.66 15.17
N LYS A 368 21.64 13.72 15.37
CA LYS A 368 22.57 12.73 14.81
C LYS A 368 22.37 11.33 15.40
N LEU A 369 22.09 11.23 16.70
CA LEU A 369 21.80 9.95 17.36
C LEU A 369 20.46 9.38 16.88
N LEU A 370 19.42 10.21 16.81
CA LEU A 370 18.10 9.83 16.30
C LEU A 370 18.17 9.34 14.85
N TYR A 371 18.97 10.01 14.01
CA TYR A 371 19.25 9.60 12.64
C TYR A 371 19.93 8.22 12.58
N GLN A 372 20.92 7.97 13.45
CA GLN A 372 21.58 6.66 13.52
C GLN A 372 20.62 5.54 13.98
N LEU A 373 19.78 5.82 15.00
CA LEU A 373 18.77 4.87 15.46
C LEU A 373 17.74 4.59 14.37
N PHE A 374 17.33 5.61 13.63
CA PHE A 374 16.45 5.47 12.48
C PHE A 374 17.06 4.58 11.39
N ASN A 375 18.28 4.86 10.93
CA ASN A 375 18.93 4.05 9.89
C ASN A 375 19.15 2.59 10.32
N LYS A 376 19.46 2.37 11.60
CA LYS A 376 19.57 1.02 12.16
C LYS A 376 18.27 0.24 12.04
N GLU A 377 17.14 0.90 12.32
CA GLU A 377 15.81 0.29 12.26
C GLU A 377 15.28 0.19 10.81
N LYS A 378 15.58 1.19 9.98
CA LYS A 378 15.04 1.38 8.63
C LYS A 378 16.12 1.25 7.55
N LYS A 379 16.80 0.11 7.54
CA LYS A 379 17.81 -0.21 6.51
C LYS A 379 17.31 0.00 5.08
N MET A 380 16.10 -0.44 4.76
CA MET A 380 15.51 -0.24 3.43
C MET A 380 15.35 1.24 3.04
N TYR A 381 15.12 2.13 4.02
CA TYR A 381 15.10 3.57 3.77
C TYR A 381 16.50 4.07 3.42
N GLN A 382 17.50 3.71 4.21
CA GLN A 382 18.90 4.07 3.96
C GLN A 382 19.38 3.56 2.58
N GLU A 383 19.14 2.30 2.26
CA GLU A 383 19.47 1.69 0.96
C GLU A 383 18.79 2.44 -0.19
N SER A 384 17.52 2.84 -0.01
CA SER A 384 16.79 3.62 -1.03
C SER A 384 17.36 5.04 -1.22
N VAL A 385 17.88 5.65 -0.16
CA VAL A 385 18.60 6.94 -0.24
C VAL A 385 19.94 6.79 -0.94
N GLU A 386 20.72 5.75 -0.61
CA GLU A 386 22.02 5.45 -1.22
C GLU A 386 21.90 5.15 -2.72
N LEU A 387 20.83 4.47 -3.13
CA LEU A 387 20.47 4.25 -4.53
C LEU A 387 19.87 5.49 -5.21
N GLY A 388 19.68 6.59 -4.48
CA GLY A 388 19.13 7.83 -5.02
C GLY A 388 17.65 7.73 -5.41
N LEU A 389 16.91 6.76 -4.88
CA LEU A 389 15.50 6.53 -5.18
C LEU A 389 14.57 7.51 -4.43
N ILE A 390 14.92 7.86 -3.19
CA ILE A 390 14.16 8.79 -2.33
C ILE A 390 15.09 9.86 -1.74
N GLY A 391 14.51 10.89 -1.11
CA GLY A 391 15.28 11.88 -0.35
C GLY A 391 15.58 11.40 1.08
N ASP A 392 16.68 11.90 1.65
CA ASP A 392 17.07 11.53 3.01
C ASP A 392 16.08 12.06 4.06
N ILE A 393 16.00 11.38 5.21
CA ILE A 393 15.11 11.79 6.30
C ILE A 393 15.59 13.13 6.90
N GLN A 394 14.64 14.02 7.18
CA GLN A 394 14.89 15.24 7.94
C GLN A 394 14.32 15.06 9.35
N ILE A 395 15.15 15.27 10.36
CA ILE A 395 14.70 15.24 11.76
C ILE A 395 14.57 16.69 12.24
N GLN A 396 13.35 17.06 12.63
CA GLN A 396 13.03 18.40 13.10
C GLN A 396 12.62 18.32 14.57
N ILE A 397 13.22 19.14 15.42
CA ILE A 397 12.77 19.34 16.80
C ILE A 397 11.94 20.61 16.87
N CYS A 398 10.78 20.55 17.52
CA CYS A 398 9.82 21.65 17.61
C CYS A 398 9.15 21.72 18.99
N GLU A 399 8.38 22.78 19.21
CA GLU A 399 7.51 22.90 20.38
C GLU A 399 6.27 22.00 20.21
N TYR A 400 5.62 21.63 21.31
CA TYR A 400 4.43 20.78 21.26
C TYR A 400 3.24 21.44 20.56
N GLU A 401 3.20 22.77 20.62
CA GLU A 401 2.22 23.64 19.99
C GLU A 401 2.37 23.68 18.46
N ASP A 402 3.57 23.40 17.93
CA ASP A 402 3.84 23.35 16.48
C ASP A 402 3.31 22.08 15.81
N LEU A 403 2.86 21.11 16.60
CA LEU A 403 2.30 19.88 16.07
C LEU A 403 0.91 20.12 15.47
N VAL A 404 0.72 19.68 14.23
CA VAL A 404 -0.53 19.89 13.49
C VAL A 404 -1.66 19.06 14.09
N ARG A 405 -2.75 19.73 14.46
CA ARG A 405 -3.98 19.10 14.93
C ARG A 405 -5.07 19.15 13.87
N ASN A 406 -5.97 18.18 13.92
CA ASN A 406 -7.19 18.23 13.14
C ASN A 406 -8.04 19.41 13.63
N ARG A 407 -8.39 20.34 12.72
CA ARG A 407 -9.13 21.58 13.05
C ARG A 407 -10.50 21.33 13.68
N ARG A 408 -11.13 20.18 13.40
CA ARG A 408 -12.46 19.83 13.90
C ARG A 408 -12.41 19.12 15.24
N THR A 409 -11.46 18.21 15.44
CA THR A 409 -11.42 17.34 16.64
C THR A 409 -10.38 17.74 17.67
N GLY A 410 -9.44 18.62 17.34
CA GLY A 410 -8.30 18.97 18.19
C GLY A 410 -7.28 17.83 18.38
N LYS A 411 -7.53 16.64 17.81
CA LYS A 411 -6.64 15.49 17.88
C LYS A 411 -5.36 15.75 17.07
N LEU A 412 -4.25 15.25 17.58
CA LEU A 412 -2.95 15.31 16.92
C LEU A 412 -2.98 14.43 15.66
N ARG A 413 -2.59 14.98 14.50
CA ARG A 413 -2.42 14.20 13.27
C ARG A 413 -1.08 13.49 13.31
N ASN A 414 -1.03 12.17 13.41
CA ASN A 414 0.25 11.47 13.57
C ASN A 414 1.05 11.39 12.26
N VAL A 415 0.35 11.26 11.13
CA VAL A 415 0.93 11.23 9.79
C VAL A 415 0.28 12.33 8.96
N ILE A 416 1.11 13.11 8.25
CA ILE A 416 0.67 14.20 7.39
C ILE A 416 1.28 13.99 6.02
N ASP A 417 0.44 13.80 5.01
CA ASP A 417 0.86 13.80 3.63
C ASP A 417 0.75 15.22 3.06
N ARG A 418 1.88 15.79 2.61
CA ARG A 418 1.99 17.12 2.00
C ARG A 418 2.53 17.06 0.57
N ARG A 419 2.44 15.91 -0.09
CA ARG A 419 2.91 15.73 -1.48
C ARG A 419 1.94 16.31 -2.53
N ASN A 420 0.89 17.00 -2.09
CA ASN A 420 -0.15 17.60 -2.94
C ASN A 420 0.29 18.92 -3.56
#